data_AF-A0A6V8P733-F1
#
_entry.id   AF-A0A6V8P733-F1
#
_cell.length_a   1.000
_cell.length_b   1.000
_cell.length_c   1.000
_cell.angle_alpha   90.00
_cell.angle_beta   90.00
_cell.angle_gamma   90.00
#
_symmetry.space_group_name_H-M   'P 1'
#
loop_
_entity.id
_entity.type
_entity.pdbx_description
1 polymer ?
#
loop_
_entity_poly.entity_id
_entity_poly.type
_entity_poly.pdbx_seq_one_letter_code
_entity_poly.pdbx_strand_id
1 'polypeptide(L)'
;MGPWLILVIGVISGFLIILIGIYIYRVPMSKESKSHLQEEARSIARITLSKGGKPYRLEIKMPTIPKRLADFVPSARFGLYAIAAFLAGAILFSTFFGIIGIFGFMVRLPYLLIAYFLLCLAYRLDSRVSIGIALFLLALCPILLIMGDDYRANSAANVAYAFLAMGVFFQLIELFRERRVSVEGEESGTPVPEPGIAPKVGEISQRLSSRATVGRRRARRRFLIGLVALITVVSLVGGIYLAGRWFFVSEKAQEVAPEVTTKAEPAPPTKVEKAPEAKPSPPPKVERAPEAKPSLEIDKSKIKIQVLNGNGVAGEAARIADVLKGSGFDIQAIADADYDAYPHTFIRHKPGQGDGRWSASIPSLPGCSSWG
;
A
#
# COMPACT_ATOMS: atom_id res chain seq x y z
N MET A 1 -11.73 16.21 13.19
CA MET A 1 -12.31 14.88 13.49
C MET A 1 -11.40 14.16 14.49
N GLY A 2 -11.96 13.60 15.57
CA GLY A 2 -11.13 12.87 16.54
C GLY A 2 -10.60 11.54 16.00
N PRO A 3 -9.43 11.06 16.47
CA PRO A 3 -8.78 9.83 15.97
C PRO A 3 -9.68 8.58 16.09
N TRP A 4 -10.61 8.58 17.05
CA TRP A 4 -11.61 7.52 17.21
C TRP A 4 -12.57 7.37 16.02
N LEU A 5 -12.92 8.46 15.35
CA LEU A 5 -13.85 8.42 14.22
C LEU A 5 -13.22 7.74 13.00
N ILE A 6 -11.92 7.97 12.78
CA ILE A 6 -11.14 7.33 11.71
C ILE A 6 -11.07 5.82 11.94
N LEU A 7 -10.90 5.40 13.20
CA LEU A 7 -10.86 3.98 13.58
C LEU A 7 -12.21 3.30 13.34
N VAL A 8 -13.32 3.97 13.70
CA VAL A 8 -14.68 3.46 13.46
C VAL A 8 -14.99 3.34 11.97
N ILE A 9 -14.65 4.36 11.16
CA ILE A 9 -14.84 4.32 9.70
C ILE A 9 -13.99 3.19 9.07
N GLY A 10 -12.76 3.00 9.55
CA GLY A 10 -11.88 1.93 9.11
C GLY A 10 -12.47 0.54 9.36
N VAL A 11 -12.96 0.28 10.58
CA VAL A 11 -13.60 -0.99 10.95
C VAL A 11 -14.86 -1.25 10.12
N ILE A 12 -15.71 -0.24 9.94
CA ILE A 12 -16.94 -0.36 9.14
C ILE A 12 -16.59 -0.67 7.66
N SER A 13 -15.59 0.01 7.09
CA SER A 13 -15.15 -0.23 5.71
C SER A 13 -14.60 -1.64 5.50
N GLY A 14 -13.80 -2.15 6.46
CA GLY A 14 -13.29 -3.52 6.42
C GLY A 14 -14.41 -4.56 6.50
N PHE A 15 -15.41 -4.32 7.34
CA PHE A 15 -16.59 -5.19 7.44
C PHE A 15 -17.41 -5.19 6.15
N LEU A 16 -17.55 -4.02 5.50
CA LEU A 16 -18.27 -3.89 4.24
C LEU A 16 -17.58 -4.65 3.10
N ILE A 17 -16.24 -4.60 3.02
CA ILE A 17 -15.46 -5.36 2.03
C ILE A 17 -15.64 -6.88 2.24
N ILE A 18 -15.62 -7.34 3.49
CA ILE A 18 -15.88 -8.75 3.81
C ILE A 18 -17.30 -9.16 3.38
N LEU A 19 -18.30 -8.32 3.65
CA LEU A 19 -19.69 -8.57 3.24
C LEU A 19 -19.87 -8.58 1.72
N ILE A 20 -19.21 -7.68 0.99
CA ILE A 20 -19.21 -7.66 -0.48
C ILE A 20 -18.52 -8.92 -1.03
N GLY A 21 -17.39 -9.32 -0.43
CA GLY A 21 -16.72 -10.58 -0.78
C GLY A 21 -17.62 -11.79 -0.60
N ILE A 22 -18.33 -11.87 0.55
CA ILE A 22 -19.32 -12.91 0.81
C ILE A 22 -20.45 -12.85 -0.22
N TYR A 23 -20.98 -11.66 -0.55
CA TYR A 23 -22.08 -11.49 -1.50
C TYR A 23 -21.70 -11.94 -2.92
N ILE A 24 -20.51 -11.54 -3.40
CA ILE A 24 -19.98 -11.95 -4.70
C ILE A 24 -19.79 -13.48 -4.73
N TYR A 25 -19.24 -14.07 -3.66
CA TYR A 25 -19.08 -15.52 -3.57
C TYR A 25 -20.41 -16.27 -3.42
N ARG A 26 -21.46 -15.58 -2.98
CA ARG A 26 -22.80 -16.12 -2.80
C ARG A 26 -23.66 -16.02 -4.05
N VAL A 27 -23.20 -15.35 -5.12
CA VAL A 27 -23.89 -15.39 -6.42
C VAL A 27 -23.98 -16.85 -6.85
N PRO A 28 -25.18 -17.45 -6.80
CA PRO A 28 -25.32 -18.86 -7.08
C PRO A 28 -24.99 -19.07 -8.56
N MET A 29 -24.06 -19.98 -8.85
CA MET A 29 -23.84 -20.52 -10.19
C MET A 29 -25.19 -20.73 -10.87
N SER A 30 -25.35 -20.11 -12.06
CA SER A 30 -26.63 -19.99 -12.74
C SER A 30 -27.32 -21.36 -12.85
N LYS A 31 -28.66 -21.35 -12.75
CA LYS A 31 -29.50 -22.56 -12.75
C LYS A 31 -29.25 -23.47 -13.98
N GLU A 32 -28.70 -22.93 -15.07
CA GLU A 32 -28.32 -23.69 -16.28
C GLU A 32 -27.25 -24.76 -16.05
N SER A 33 -26.29 -24.54 -15.15
CA SER A 33 -25.29 -25.58 -14.85
C SER A 33 -25.89 -26.79 -14.13
N LYS A 34 -26.97 -26.56 -13.36
CA LYS A 34 -27.67 -27.62 -12.62
C LYS A 34 -28.62 -28.41 -13.50
N SER A 35 -29.26 -27.79 -14.49
CA SER A 35 -30.13 -28.51 -15.44
C SER A 35 -29.34 -29.47 -16.32
N HIS A 36 -28.14 -29.07 -16.79
CA HIS A 36 -27.32 -29.91 -17.65
C HIS A 36 -26.83 -31.19 -16.95
N LEU A 37 -26.40 -31.09 -15.68
CA LEU A 37 -26.01 -32.25 -14.87
C LEU A 37 -27.20 -33.15 -14.51
N GLN A 38 -28.38 -32.57 -14.36
CA GLN A 38 -29.60 -33.32 -14.04
C GLN A 38 -30.16 -34.04 -15.28
N GLU A 39 -30.00 -33.48 -16.47
CA GLU A 39 -30.32 -34.15 -17.74
C GLU A 39 -29.32 -35.25 -18.07
N GLU A 40 -28.03 -35.05 -17.80
CA GLU A 40 -27.00 -36.08 -18.00
C GLU A 40 -27.19 -37.27 -17.04
N ALA A 41 -27.56 -37.02 -15.78
CA ALA A 41 -27.93 -38.08 -14.86
C ALA A 41 -29.20 -38.86 -15.29
N ARG A 42 -30.17 -38.16 -15.90
CA ARG A 42 -31.40 -38.78 -16.45
C ARG A 42 -31.14 -39.58 -17.71
N SER A 43 -30.20 -39.18 -18.57
CA SER A 43 -29.85 -39.91 -19.78
C SER A 43 -29.11 -41.21 -19.46
N ILE A 44 -28.17 -41.18 -18.50
CA ILE A 44 -27.46 -42.37 -18.02
C ILE A 44 -28.42 -43.39 -17.39
N ALA A 45 -29.38 -42.93 -16.58
CA ALA A 45 -30.37 -43.81 -15.96
C ALA A 45 -31.30 -44.49 -17.00
N ARG A 46 -31.58 -43.83 -18.12
CA ARG A 46 -32.42 -44.38 -19.20
C ARG A 46 -31.72 -45.50 -19.99
N ILE A 47 -30.41 -45.41 -20.15
CA ILE A 47 -29.63 -46.39 -20.95
C ILE A 47 -29.51 -47.74 -20.23
N THR A 48 -29.50 -47.76 -18.90
CA THR A 48 -29.31 -49.00 -18.12
C THR A 48 -30.56 -49.89 -18.06
N LEU A 49 -31.76 -49.36 -18.36
CA LEU A 49 -33.02 -50.09 -18.26
C LEU A 49 -33.43 -50.85 -19.53
N SER A 50 -32.73 -50.66 -20.65
CA SER A 50 -33.11 -51.29 -21.93
C SER A 50 -32.46 -52.67 -22.18
N LYS A 51 -31.65 -53.19 -21.25
CA LYS A 51 -30.85 -54.41 -21.47
C LYS A 51 -31.38 -55.59 -20.65
N GLY A 52 -32.50 -56.17 -21.10
CA GLY A 52 -33.01 -57.46 -20.61
C GLY A 52 -34.47 -57.37 -20.19
N GLY A 53 -35.37 -57.78 -21.10
CA GLY A 53 -36.83 -57.69 -20.99
C GLY A 53 -37.47 -58.51 -19.87
N LYS A 54 -37.21 -58.17 -18.61
CA LYS A 54 -38.01 -58.60 -17.46
C LYS A 54 -38.51 -57.36 -16.70
N PRO A 55 -39.80 -57.30 -16.32
CA PRO A 55 -40.34 -56.18 -15.58
C PRO A 55 -39.85 -56.26 -14.13
N TYR A 56 -38.83 -55.48 -13.78
CA TYR A 56 -38.41 -55.31 -12.40
C TYR A 56 -39.27 -54.20 -11.75
N ARG A 57 -39.97 -54.55 -10.67
CA ARG A 57 -40.68 -53.59 -9.82
C ARG A 57 -39.65 -52.75 -9.09
N LEU A 58 -39.40 -51.55 -9.61
CA LEU A 58 -38.39 -50.64 -9.08
C LEU A 58 -38.97 -49.91 -7.87
N GLU A 59 -38.72 -50.46 -6.68
CA GLU A 59 -39.05 -49.79 -5.42
C GLU A 59 -38.08 -48.62 -5.23
N ILE A 60 -38.47 -47.45 -5.73
CA ILE A 60 -37.71 -46.22 -5.55
C ILE A 60 -37.94 -45.79 -4.10
N LYS A 61 -37.11 -46.30 -3.19
CA LYS A 61 -36.89 -45.70 -1.87
C LYS A 61 -36.42 -44.27 -2.12
N MET A 62 -37.32 -43.30 -1.90
CA MET A 62 -36.93 -41.90 -1.95
C MET A 62 -35.81 -41.67 -0.94
N PRO A 63 -34.72 -40.97 -1.33
CA PRO A 63 -33.62 -40.70 -0.43
C PRO A 63 -34.13 -39.90 0.75
N THR A 64 -33.81 -40.36 1.96
CA THR A 64 -33.96 -39.61 3.21
C THR A 64 -33.45 -38.18 3.02
N ILE A 65 -34.26 -37.22 3.46
CA ILE A 65 -34.01 -35.78 3.36
C ILE A 65 -32.57 -35.47 3.81
N PRO A 66 -31.86 -34.64 3.04
CA PRO A 66 -30.43 -34.80 2.82
C PRO A 66 -29.56 -34.34 3.99
N LYS A 67 -28.35 -34.89 4.05
CA LYS A 67 -27.16 -34.39 4.78
C LYS A 67 -26.77 -32.91 4.46
N ARG A 68 -27.67 -32.10 3.87
CA ARG A 68 -27.43 -30.72 3.42
C ARG A 68 -27.14 -29.69 4.52
N LEU A 69 -27.30 -30.03 5.81
CA LEU A 69 -26.80 -29.18 6.89
C LEU A 69 -25.38 -29.58 7.37
N ALA A 70 -24.91 -30.79 7.08
CA ALA A 70 -23.57 -31.24 7.46
C ALA A 70 -22.48 -30.80 6.45
N ASP A 71 -22.87 -30.51 5.20
CA ASP A 71 -21.97 -29.90 4.20
C ASP A 71 -21.89 -28.36 4.33
N PHE A 72 -22.67 -27.78 5.26
CA PHE A 72 -22.53 -26.38 5.66
C PHE A 72 -21.47 -26.19 6.74
N VAL A 73 -20.58 -27.17 6.94
CA VAL A 73 -19.29 -26.90 7.55
C VAL A 73 -18.46 -26.23 6.45
N PRO A 74 -18.19 -24.90 6.52
CA PRO A 74 -17.29 -24.26 5.59
C PRO A 74 -16.01 -25.11 5.57
N SER A 75 -15.72 -25.72 4.42
CA SER A 75 -14.52 -26.56 4.29
C SER A 75 -13.35 -25.82 4.92
N ALA A 76 -12.47 -26.48 5.66
CA ALA A 76 -11.37 -25.81 6.40
C ALA A 76 -10.57 -24.79 5.55
N ARG A 77 -10.62 -24.94 4.22
CA ARG A 77 -10.09 -24.00 3.23
C ARG A 77 -10.77 -22.62 3.26
N PHE A 78 -12.09 -22.55 3.45
CA PHE A 78 -12.84 -21.29 3.52
C PHE A 78 -12.41 -20.46 4.73
N GLY A 79 -12.20 -21.10 5.89
CA GLY A 79 -11.62 -20.45 7.07
C GLY A 79 -10.21 -19.92 6.79
N LEU A 80 -9.38 -20.71 6.10
CA LEU A 80 -8.03 -20.29 5.71
C LEU A 80 -8.04 -19.09 4.74
N TYR A 81 -8.94 -19.07 3.75
CA TYR A 81 -9.07 -17.94 2.83
C TYR A 81 -9.61 -16.70 3.52
N ALA A 82 -10.55 -16.84 4.45
CA ALA A 82 -11.06 -15.72 5.25
C ALA A 82 -9.97 -15.13 6.15
N ILE A 83 -9.17 -15.97 6.81
CA ILE A 83 -8.03 -15.53 7.63
C ILE A 83 -6.95 -14.88 6.77
N ALA A 84 -6.63 -15.45 5.60
CA ALA A 84 -5.66 -14.87 4.67
C ALA A 84 -6.14 -13.52 4.10
N ALA A 85 -7.42 -13.40 3.77
CA ALA A 85 -8.02 -12.15 3.31
C ALA A 85 -8.07 -11.10 4.43
N PHE A 86 -8.36 -11.50 5.67
CA PHE A 86 -8.31 -10.62 6.84
C PHE A 86 -6.89 -10.13 7.13
N LEU A 87 -5.89 -11.02 7.08
CA LEU A 87 -4.48 -10.66 7.23
C LEU A 87 -4.01 -9.74 6.11
N ALA A 88 -4.36 -10.04 4.85
CA ALA A 88 -4.04 -9.18 3.71
C ALA A 88 -4.73 -7.81 3.84
N GLY A 89 -5.99 -7.78 4.28
CA GLY A 89 -6.74 -6.56 4.55
C GLY A 89 -6.14 -5.75 5.70
N ALA A 90 -5.72 -6.39 6.78
CA ALA A 90 -5.05 -5.74 7.92
C ALA A 90 -3.68 -5.18 7.53
N ILE A 91 -2.91 -5.91 6.71
CA ILE A 91 -1.64 -5.43 6.14
C ILE A 91 -1.88 -4.24 5.22
N LEU A 92 -2.87 -4.31 4.32
CA LEU A 92 -3.26 -3.22 3.41
C LEU A 92 -3.77 -1.99 4.18
N PHE A 93 -4.64 -2.19 5.17
CA PHE A 93 -5.15 -1.13 6.04
C PHE A 93 -4.01 -0.46 6.78
N SER A 94 -3.16 -1.26 7.43
CA SER A 94 -2.04 -0.74 8.21
C SER A 94 -0.95 -0.09 7.33
N THR A 95 -0.86 -0.45 6.04
CA THR A 95 0.01 0.26 5.08
C THR A 95 -0.62 1.54 4.54
N PHE A 96 -1.94 1.61 4.44
CA PHE A 96 -2.66 2.82 4.04
C PHE A 96 -2.64 3.93 5.09
N PHE A 97 -2.66 3.58 6.38
CA PHE A 97 -2.70 4.56 7.46
C PHE A 97 -1.33 5.13 7.86
N GLY A 98 -0.25 4.69 7.19
CA GLY A 98 1.07 5.29 7.30
C GLY A 98 1.78 4.93 8.61
N ILE A 99 2.89 4.20 8.44
CA ILE A 99 3.84 3.77 9.48
C ILE A 99 3.36 2.53 10.26
N ILE A 100 3.47 1.35 9.64
CA ILE A 100 3.92 0.20 10.42
C ILE A 100 5.44 0.17 10.36
N GLY A 101 6.07 0.76 11.36
CA GLY A 101 7.36 0.26 11.79
C GLY A 101 7.12 -1.10 12.47
N ILE A 102 6.86 -2.15 11.70
CA ILE A 102 6.94 -3.52 12.24
C ILE A 102 8.43 -3.72 12.55
N PHE A 103 8.80 -3.67 13.83
CA PHE A 103 10.19 -3.70 14.29
C PHE A 103 11.10 -2.59 13.73
N GLY A 104 10.57 -1.37 13.51
CA GLY A 104 11.39 -0.23 13.07
C GLY A 104 11.78 -0.21 11.59
N PHE A 105 11.22 -1.10 10.77
CA PHE A 105 11.40 -1.09 9.31
C PHE A 105 10.36 -0.21 8.62
N MET A 106 10.82 0.85 7.93
CA MET A 106 9.99 1.56 6.97
C MET A 106 9.96 0.77 5.64
N VAL A 107 8.94 -0.07 5.48
CA VAL A 107 8.73 -0.78 4.20
C VAL A 107 8.25 0.23 3.17
N ARG A 108 9.10 0.56 2.18
CA ARG A 108 8.71 1.42 1.06
C ARG A 108 7.60 0.75 0.25
N LEU A 109 6.60 1.54 -0.15
CA LEU A 109 5.47 1.16 -1.01
C LEU A 109 5.84 0.22 -2.19
N PRO A 110 6.90 0.46 -2.99
CA PRO A 110 7.27 -0.44 -4.09
C PRO A 110 7.48 -1.89 -3.67
N TYR A 111 8.01 -2.16 -2.47
CA TYR A 111 8.22 -3.54 -2.01
C TYR A 111 6.90 -4.27 -1.75
N LEU A 112 5.88 -3.57 -1.28
CA LEU A 112 4.54 -4.13 -1.10
C LEU A 112 3.87 -4.44 -2.43
N LEU A 113 4.03 -3.56 -3.43
CA LEU A 113 3.54 -3.82 -4.78
C LEU A 113 4.20 -5.05 -5.40
N ILE A 114 5.51 -5.20 -5.25
CA ILE A 114 6.25 -6.38 -5.72
C ILE A 114 5.78 -7.63 -4.97
N ALA A 115 5.65 -7.58 -3.64
CA ALA A 115 5.17 -8.71 -2.85
C ALA A 115 3.74 -9.11 -3.24
N TYR A 116 2.85 -8.14 -3.43
CA TYR A 116 1.48 -8.37 -3.92
C TYR A 116 1.48 -8.98 -5.32
N PHE A 117 2.32 -8.49 -6.23
CA PHE A 117 2.44 -9.06 -7.57
C PHE A 117 2.85 -10.54 -7.53
N LEU A 118 3.87 -10.86 -6.73
CA LEU A 118 4.37 -12.21 -6.57
C LEU A 118 3.32 -13.11 -5.91
N LEU A 119 2.54 -12.57 -4.97
CA LEU A 119 1.39 -13.24 -4.38
C LEU A 119 0.31 -13.53 -5.43
N CYS A 120 0.01 -12.59 -6.31
CA CYS A 120 -0.97 -12.78 -7.39
C CYS A 120 -0.52 -13.87 -8.38
N LEU A 121 0.76 -13.84 -8.78
CA LEU A 121 1.38 -14.88 -9.61
C LEU A 121 1.31 -16.25 -8.95
N ALA A 122 1.62 -16.31 -7.66
CA ALA A 122 1.57 -17.55 -6.91
C ALA A 122 0.12 -18.05 -6.82
N TYR A 123 -0.77 -17.29 -6.20
CA TYR A 123 -2.12 -17.77 -5.91
C TYR A 123 -3.06 -17.81 -7.12
N ARG A 124 -2.59 -17.40 -8.31
CA ARG A 124 -3.42 -17.22 -9.51
C ARG A 124 -4.64 -16.38 -9.17
N LEU A 125 -4.42 -15.26 -8.50
CA LEU A 125 -5.49 -14.34 -8.18
C LEU A 125 -6.12 -13.83 -9.48
N ASP A 126 -7.44 -13.77 -9.48
CA ASP A 126 -8.20 -13.22 -10.60
C ASP A 126 -7.83 -11.74 -10.76
N SER A 127 -7.54 -11.30 -11.98
CA SER A 127 -7.16 -9.91 -12.30
C SER A 127 -8.19 -8.89 -11.81
N ARG A 128 -9.45 -9.32 -11.69
CA ARG A 128 -10.57 -8.56 -11.14
C ARG A 128 -10.30 -8.02 -9.73
N VAL A 129 -9.54 -8.76 -8.91
CA VAL A 129 -9.23 -8.34 -7.53
C VAL A 129 -8.36 -7.09 -7.54
N SER A 130 -7.32 -7.04 -8.39
CA SER A 130 -6.43 -5.88 -8.48
C SER A 130 -7.18 -4.63 -8.98
N ILE A 131 -8.05 -4.80 -9.99
CA ILE A 131 -8.90 -3.72 -10.50
C ILE A 131 -9.86 -3.23 -9.42
N GLY A 132 -10.48 -4.14 -8.66
CA GLY A 132 -11.39 -3.79 -7.56
C GLY A 132 -10.70 -2.98 -6.46
N ILE A 133 -9.49 -3.37 -6.06
CA ILE A 133 -8.67 -2.62 -5.09
C ILE A 133 -8.37 -1.22 -5.63
N ALA A 134 -7.92 -1.11 -6.89
CA ALA A 134 -7.61 0.19 -7.48
C ALA A 134 -8.81 1.13 -7.53
N LEU A 135 -9.99 0.64 -7.95
CA LEU A 135 -11.21 1.43 -7.99
C LEU A 135 -11.65 1.87 -6.59
N PHE A 136 -11.51 1.00 -5.60
CA PHE A 136 -11.78 1.37 -4.20
C PHE A 136 -10.85 2.51 -3.73
N LEU A 137 -9.57 2.45 -4.06
CA LEU A 137 -8.61 3.50 -3.69
C LEU A 137 -8.88 4.82 -4.40
N LEU A 138 -9.25 4.78 -5.69
CA LEU A 138 -9.68 5.98 -6.42
C LEU A 138 -10.95 6.59 -5.82
N ALA A 139 -11.91 5.76 -5.40
CA ALA A 139 -13.12 6.23 -4.71
C ALA A 139 -12.82 6.85 -3.33
N LEU A 140 -11.74 6.42 -2.67
CA LEU A 140 -11.29 6.96 -1.39
C LEU A 140 -10.60 8.34 -1.53
N CYS A 141 -9.98 8.62 -2.67
CA CYS A 141 -9.27 9.88 -2.93
C CYS A 141 -10.12 11.14 -2.68
N PRO A 142 -11.35 11.31 -3.24
CA PRO A 142 -12.16 12.50 -2.99
C PRO A 142 -12.57 12.65 -1.52
N ILE A 143 -12.75 11.54 -0.80
CA ILE A 143 -13.05 11.56 0.64
C ILE A 143 -11.85 12.13 1.42
N LEU A 144 -10.63 11.70 1.06
CA LEU A 144 -9.40 12.20 1.68
C LEU A 144 -9.16 13.68 1.37
N LEU A 145 -9.47 14.14 0.15
CA LEU A 145 -9.40 15.55 -0.22
C LEU A 145 -10.39 16.41 0.57
N ILE A 146 -11.63 15.95 0.76
CA ILE A 146 -12.63 16.65 1.59
C ILE A 146 -12.17 16.75 3.06
N MET A 147 -11.37 15.79 3.53
CA MET A 147 -10.77 15.81 4.86
C MET A 147 -9.52 16.72 4.97
N GLY A 148 -9.07 17.32 3.86
CA GLY A 148 -7.89 18.19 3.82
C GLY A 148 -6.55 17.45 3.91
N ASP A 149 -6.52 16.15 3.60
CA ASP A 149 -5.30 15.33 3.62
C ASP A 149 -4.80 15.06 2.20
N ASP A 150 -4.26 16.10 1.57
CA ASP A 150 -3.78 16.07 0.18
C ASP A 150 -2.65 15.05 -0.01
N TYR A 151 -1.78 14.89 1.00
CA TYR A 151 -0.68 13.94 0.96
C TYR A 151 -1.17 12.50 0.86
N ARG A 152 -2.14 12.11 1.70
CA ARG A 152 -2.70 10.75 1.65
C ARG A 152 -3.54 10.53 0.39
N ALA A 153 -4.29 11.54 -0.05
CA ALA A 153 -5.04 11.45 -1.30
C ALA A 153 -4.12 11.19 -2.50
N ASN A 154 -3.02 11.93 -2.60
CA ASN A 154 -2.05 11.75 -3.68
C ASN A 154 -1.35 10.39 -3.62
N SER A 155 -0.95 9.96 -2.41
CA SER A 155 -0.38 8.63 -2.20
C SER A 155 -1.36 7.52 -2.60
N ALA A 156 -2.64 7.61 -2.20
CA ALA A 156 -3.68 6.67 -2.55
C ALA A 156 -3.91 6.58 -4.06
N ALA A 157 -3.92 7.72 -4.76
CA ALA A 157 -4.03 7.78 -6.21
C ALA A 157 -2.85 7.08 -6.91
N ASN A 158 -1.63 7.32 -6.44
CA ASN A 158 -0.43 6.65 -6.96
C ASN A 158 -0.49 5.13 -6.76
N VAL A 159 -0.93 4.68 -5.58
CA VAL A 159 -1.11 3.25 -5.30
C VAL A 159 -2.18 2.66 -6.22
N ALA A 160 -3.31 3.34 -6.39
CA ALA A 160 -4.39 2.89 -7.26
C ALA A 160 -3.93 2.73 -8.71
N TYR A 161 -3.16 3.70 -9.23
CA TYR A 161 -2.60 3.62 -10.57
C TYR A 161 -1.71 2.39 -10.75
N ALA A 162 -0.87 2.09 -9.76
CA ALA A 162 -0.05 0.88 -9.78
C ALA A 162 -0.90 -0.40 -9.82
N PHE A 163 -1.96 -0.51 -9.02
CA PHE A 163 -2.86 -1.67 -9.06
C PHE A 163 -3.63 -1.80 -10.38
N LEU A 164 -4.04 -0.69 -10.99
CA LEU A 164 -4.65 -0.69 -12.33
C LEU A 164 -3.68 -1.23 -13.37
N ALA A 165 -2.44 -0.72 -13.40
CA ALA A 165 -1.41 -1.18 -14.31
C ALA A 165 -1.14 -2.69 -14.15
N MET A 166 -1.06 -3.17 -12.91
CA MET A 166 -0.91 -4.60 -12.61
C MET A 166 -2.11 -5.43 -13.06
N GLY A 167 -3.33 -4.94 -12.87
CA GLY A 167 -4.56 -5.61 -13.32
C GLY A 167 -4.60 -5.78 -14.84
N VAL A 168 -4.28 -4.73 -15.59
CA VAL A 168 -4.17 -4.77 -17.06
C VAL A 168 -3.07 -5.73 -17.50
N PHE A 169 -1.92 -5.70 -16.84
CA PHE A 169 -0.82 -6.63 -17.12
C PHE A 169 -1.23 -8.10 -16.94
N PHE A 170 -1.99 -8.41 -15.88
CA PHE A 170 -2.52 -9.76 -15.68
C PHE A 170 -3.54 -10.17 -16.73
N GLN A 171 -4.44 -9.27 -17.14
CA GLN A 171 -5.35 -9.52 -18.25
C GLN A 171 -4.61 -9.82 -19.56
N LEU A 172 -3.51 -9.10 -19.81
CA LEU A 172 -2.68 -9.33 -20.99
C LEU A 172 -2.01 -10.72 -20.96
N ILE A 173 -1.48 -11.13 -19.79
CA ILE A 173 -0.94 -12.48 -19.61
C ILE A 173 -2.01 -13.55 -19.86
N GLU A 174 -3.22 -13.33 -19.36
CA GLU A 174 -4.33 -14.26 -19.56
C GLU A 174 -4.71 -14.39 -21.04
N LEU A 175 -4.77 -13.26 -21.76
CA LEU A 175 -5.03 -13.22 -23.21
C LEU A 175 -3.95 -13.94 -24.01
N PHE A 176 -2.67 -13.78 -23.65
CA PHE A 176 -1.58 -14.52 -24.30
C PHE A 176 -1.61 -16.02 -23.98
N ARG A 177 -2.02 -16.38 -22.77
CA ARG A 177 -2.18 -17.79 -22.38
C ARG A 177 -3.30 -18.46 -23.18
N GLU A 178 -4.40 -17.77 -23.39
CA GLU A 178 -5.54 -18.28 -24.17
C GLU A 178 -5.16 -18.49 -25.64
N ARG A 179 -4.46 -17.52 -26.27
CA ARG A 179 -3.97 -17.68 -27.65
C ARG A 179 -3.08 -18.91 -27.85
N ARG A 180 -2.21 -19.24 -26.89
CA ARG A 180 -1.34 -20.43 -27.02
C ARG A 180 -2.12 -21.73 -27.03
N VAL A 181 -3.20 -21.82 -26.26
CA VAL A 181 -4.04 -23.03 -26.20
C VAL A 181 -4.83 -23.22 -27.50
N SER A 182 -5.28 -22.14 -28.13
CA SER A 182 -6.00 -22.22 -29.40
C SER A 182 -5.14 -22.76 -30.54
N VAL A 183 -3.85 -22.38 -30.59
CA VAL A 183 -2.93 -22.84 -31.65
C VAL A 183 -2.61 -24.34 -31.51
N GLU A 184 -2.37 -24.83 -30.29
CA GLU A 184 -2.09 -26.26 -30.06
C GLU A 184 -3.32 -27.16 -30.33
N GLY A 185 -4.53 -26.63 -30.15
CA GLY A 185 -5.77 -27.36 -30.41
C GLY A 185 -6.09 -27.57 -31.89
N GLU A 186 -5.61 -26.68 -32.75
CA GLU A 186 -5.86 -26.74 -34.20
C GLU A 186 -4.85 -27.64 -34.92
N GLU A 187 -3.61 -27.71 -34.44
CA GLU A 187 -2.60 -28.63 -34.96
C GLU A 187 -2.79 -30.09 -34.51
N SER A 188 -3.47 -30.34 -33.39
CA SER A 188 -3.88 -31.71 -33.04
C SER A 188 -5.10 -32.13 -33.85
N GLY A 189 -4.96 -32.16 -35.17
CA GLY A 189 -5.90 -32.82 -36.06
C GLY A 189 -6.01 -34.27 -35.65
N THR A 190 -6.96 -34.58 -34.77
CA THR A 190 -7.32 -35.97 -34.49
C THR A 190 -7.72 -36.56 -35.82
N PRO A 191 -7.03 -37.61 -36.31
CA PRO A 191 -7.37 -38.22 -37.58
C PRO A 191 -8.85 -38.55 -37.55
N VAL A 192 -9.58 -38.05 -38.55
CA VAL A 192 -11.01 -38.30 -38.71
C VAL A 192 -11.16 -39.82 -38.66
N PRO A 193 -11.89 -40.37 -37.66
CA PRO A 193 -12.01 -41.80 -37.52
C PRO A 193 -12.62 -42.35 -38.81
N GLU A 194 -11.94 -43.33 -39.42
CA GLU A 194 -12.45 -43.99 -40.63
C GLU A 194 -13.90 -44.44 -40.41
N PRO A 195 -14.81 -44.14 -41.36
CA PRO A 195 -16.21 -44.55 -41.25
C PRO A 195 -16.30 -46.07 -41.34
N GLY A 196 -16.40 -46.75 -40.20
CA GLY A 196 -16.60 -48.21 -40.17
C GLY A 196 -16.35 -48.89 -38.83
N ILE A 197 -15.59 -48.29 -37.93
CA ILE A 197 -15.27 -48.89 -36.62
C ILE A 197 -15.96 -48.08 -35.53
N ALA A 198 -17.17 -48.48 -35.15
CA ALA A 198 -17.89 -47.85 -34.03
C ALA A 198 -17.11 -48.09 -32.73
N PRO A 199 -16.49 -47.05 -32.13
CA PRO A 199 -15.74 -47.24 -30.89
C PRO A 199 -16.71 -47.58 -29.75
N LYS A 200 -16.33 -48.52 -28.90
CA LYS A 200 -17.11 -48.88 -27.70
C LYS A 200 -17.23 -47.64 -26.81
N VAL A 201 -18.43 -47.05 -26.76
CA VAL A 201 -18.80 -45.82 -26.06
C VAL A 201 -18.34 -45.79 -24.58
N GLY A 202 -18.18 -46.95 -23.94
CA GLY A 202 -17.69 -47.07 -22.56
C GLY A 202 -16.20 -46.77 -22.35
N GLU A 203 -15.32 -47.08 -23.31
CA GLU A 203 -13.86 -46.91 -23.13
C GLU A 203 -13.42 -45.45 -23.30
N ILE A 204 -14.14 -44.67 -24.12
CA ILE A 204 -13.82 -43.26 -24.35
C ILE A 204 -14.02 -42.45 -23.06
N SER A 205 -15.09 -42.72 -22.30
CA SER A 205 -15.37 -42.03 -21.03
C SER A 205 -14.35 -42.36 -19.93
N GLN A 206 -13.86 -43.61 -19.87
CA GLN A 206 -12.78 -43.99 -18.95
C GLN A 206 -11.43 -43.36 -19.32
N ARG A 207 -11.12 -43.22 -20.62
CA ARG A 207 -9.88 -42.56 -21.06
C ARG A 207 -9.91 -41.04 -20.85
N LEU A 208 -11.07 -40.39 -20.97
CA LEU A 208 -11.22 -38.96 -20.72
C LEU A 208 -11.17 -38.63 -19.22
N SER A 209 -11.81 -39.43 -18.36
CA SER A 209 -11.80 -39.21 -16.90
C SER A 209 -10.43 -39.47 -16.26
N SER A 210 -9.67 -40.44 -16.76
CA SER A 210 -8.30 -40.71 -16.29
C SER A 210 -7.30 -39.61 -16.69
N ARG A 211 -7.41 -39.04 -17.90
CA ARG A 211 -6.56 -37.91 -18.32
C ARG A 211 -6.80 -36.63 -17.50
N ALA A 212 -8.03 -36.36 -17.08
CA ALA A 212 -8.35 -35.16 -16.30
C ALA A 212 -7.70 -35.13 -14.90
N THR A 213 -7.44 -36.30 -14.29
CA THR A 213 -6.91 -36.36 -12.91
C THR A 213 -5.39 -36.24 -12.84
N VAL A 214 -4.66 -36.69 -13.86
CA VAL A 214 -3.18 -36.68 -13.88
C VAL A 214 -2.61 -35.27 -14.10
N GLY A 215 -3.29 -34.43 -14.88
CA GLY A 215 -2.86 -33.04 -15.14
C GLY A 215 -2.82 -32.15 -13.89
N ARG A 216 -3.79 -32.32 -12.97
CA ARG A 216 -3.89 -31.51 -11.75
C ARG A 216 -2.72 -31.70 -10.77
N ARG A 217 -2.18 -32.92 -10.65
CA ARG A 217 -1.05 -33.20 -9.73
C ARG A 217 0.25 -32.56 -10.21
N ARG A 218 0.50 -32.55 -11.53
CA ARG A 218 1.71 -31.95 -12.11
C ARG A 218 1.72 -30.43 -11.99
N ALA A 219 0.57 -29.78 -12.23
CA ALA A 219 0.42 -28.34 -12.03
C ALA A 219 0.65 -27.92 -10.57
N ARG A 220 0.13 -28.70 -9.61
CA ARG A 220 0.28 -28.43 -8.17
C ARG A 220 1.73 -28.56 -7.71
N ARG A 221 2.50 -29.49 -8.28
CA ARG A 221 3.93 -29.66 -7.96
C ARG A 221 4.77 -28.50 -8.49
N ARG A 222 4.53 -28.06 -9.74
CA ARG A 222 5.20 -26.87 -10.30
C ARG A 222 4.88 -25.62 -9.49
N PHE A 223 3.64 -25.50 -9.01
CA PHE A 223 3.23 -24.41 -8.14
C PHE A 223 3.97 -24.42 -6.79
N LEU A 224 4.05 -25.57 -6.12
CA LEU A 224 4.75 -25.68 -4.84
C LEU A 224 6.24 -25.33 -4.96
N ILE A 225 6.88 -25.78 -6.03
CA ILE A 225 8.29 -25.48 -6.32
C ILE A 225 8.49 -23.97 -6.55
N GLY A 226 7.60 -23.33 -7.32
CA GLY A 226 7.65 -21.89 -7.54
C GLY A 226 7.49 -21.08 -6.24
N LEU A 227 6.60 -21.51 -5.34
CA LEU A 227 6.39 -20.87 -4.04
C LEU A 227 7.64 -20.98 -3.14
N VAL A 228 8.26 -22.16 -3.07
CA VAL A 228 9.47 -22.36 -2.27
C VAL A 228 10.62 -21.53 -2.84
N ALA A 229 10.82 -21.53 -4.16
CA ALA A 229 11.85 -20.70 -4.81
C ALA A 229 11.66 -19.21 -4.48
N LEU A 230 10.42 -18.72 -4.52
CA LEU A 230 10.07 -17.34 -4.20
C LEU A 230 10.43 -16.97 -2.76
N ILE A 231 10.01 -17.79 -1.79
CA ILE A 231 10.32 -17.57 -0.36
C ILE A 231 11.83 -17.55 -0.16
N THR A 232 12.56 -18.45 -0.83
CA THR A 232 14.02 -18.53 -0.74
C THR A 232 14.69 -17.24 -1.24
N VAL A 233 14.25 -16.71 -2.38
CA VAL A 233 14.78 -15.45 -2.93
C VAL A 233 14.47 -14.26 -2.01
N VAL A 234 13.25 -14.16 -1.49
CA VAL A 234 12.86 -13.08 -0.57
C VAL A 234 13.68 -13.14 0.72
N SER A 235 13.89 -14.34 1.28
CA SER A 235 14.75 -14.53 2.45
C SER A 235 16.21 -14.17 2.18
N LEU A 236 16.73 -14.48 0.99
CA LEU A 236 18.12 -14.21 0.63
C LEU A 236 18.37 -12.70 0.42
N VAL A 237 17.48 -12.02 -0.31
CA VAL A 237 17.54 -10.55 -0.49
C VAL A 237 17.32 -9.83 0.84
N GLY A 238 16.33 -10.27 1.63
CA GLY A 238 16.08 -9.74 2.96
C GLY A 238 17.28 -9.93 3.90
N GLY A 239 17.90 -11.10 3.87
CA GLY A 239 19.09 -11.43 4.66
C GLY A 239 20.30 -10.57 4.29
N ILE A 240 20.58 -10.37 3.00
CA ILE A 240 21.67 -9.49 2.53
C ILE A 240 21.44 -8.05 3.00
N TYR A 241 20.21 -7.56 2.92
CA TYR A 241 19.86 -6.22 3.37
C TYR A 241 20.02 -6.05 4.89
N LEU A 242 19.62 -7.06 5.67
CA LEU A 242 19.81 -7.11 7.14
C LEU A 242 21.30 -7.13 7.52
N ALA A 243 22.12 -7.92 6.82
CA ALA A 243 23.56 -7.99 7.05
C ALA A 243 24.27 -6.66 6.70
N GLY A 244 23.90 -6.04 5.58
CA GLY A 244 24.46 -4.75 5.17
C GLY A 244 24.16 -3.62 6.16
N ARG A 245 22.94 -3.59 6.71
CA ARG A 245 22.58 -2.58 7.72
C ARG A 245 23.34 -2.76 9.03
N TRP A 246 23.61 -4.00 9.45
CA TRP A 246 24.45 -4.26 10.63
C TRP A 246 25.89 -3.80 10.43
N PHE A 247 26.44 -3.99 9.23
CA PHE A 247 27.81 -3.56 8.91
C PHE A 247 27.97 -2.04 8.87
N PHE A 248 27.02 -1.29 8.30
CA PHE A 248 27.15 0.17 8.14
C PHE A 248 26.77 1.00 9.37
N VAL A 249 26.07 0.44 10.36
CA VAL A 249 25.74 1.16 11.60
C VAL A 249 26.94 1.25 12.56
N SER A 250 28.00 0.46 12.35
CA SER A 250 29.14 0.41 13.28
C SER A 250 30.20 1.51 13.08
N GLU A 251 30.10 2.34 12.03
CA GLU A 251 31.17 3.30 11.67
C GLU A 251 30.98 4.75 12.18
N LYS A 252 29.83 5.10 12.76
CA LYS A 252 29.58 6.51 13.18
C LYS A 252 30.07 6.88 14.59
N ALA A 253 30.90 6.06 15.23
CA ALA A 253 31.40 6.29 16.59
C ALA A 253 32.83 6.85 16.67
N GLN A 254 33.30 7.59 15.66
CA GLN A 254 34.56 8.33 15.75
C GLN A 254 34.31 9.82 15.52
N GLU A 255 33.79 10.45 16.57
CA GLU A 255 33.68 11.90 16.70
C GLU A 255 35.09 12.47 16.94
N VAL A 256 35.58 13.18 15.93
CA VAL A 256 36.89 13.84 15.89
C VAL A 256 36.86 15.06 16.81
N ALA A 257 37.85 15.16 17.70
CA ALA A 257 38.05 16.25 18.64
C ALA A 257 38.18 17.62 17.93
N PRO A 258 37.65 18.71 18.50
CA PRO A 258 37.67 20.02 17.86
C PRO A 258 39.06 20.66 17.95
N GLU A 259 39.65 20.94 16.79
CA GLU A 259 40.85 21.77 16.68
C GLU A 259 40.45 23.25 16.85
N VAL A 260 41.10 23.89 17.83
CA VAL A 260 40.96 25.30 18.19
C VAL A 260 41.71 26.15 17.16
N THR A 261 41.07 27.18 16.61
CA THR A 261 41.84 28.27 15.96
C THR A 261 41.24 29.63 16.28
N THR A 262 42.18 30.54 16.51
CA THR A 262 42.16 31.70 17.39
C THR A 262 41.93 33.01 16.62
N LYS A 263 41.07 33.87 17.20
CA LYS A 263 41.14 35.34 17.36
C LYS A 263 41.72 36.24 16.23
N ALA A 264 40.92 37.25 15.84
CA ALA A 264 41.38 38.64 15.68
C ALA A 264 40.23 39.64 15.92
N GLU A 265 40.58 40.77 16.53
CA GLU A 265 39.77 41.79 17.23
C GLU A 265 39.73 43.12 16.39
N PRO A 266 39.23 44.29 16.85
CA PRO A 266 38.06 45.01 16.28
C PRO A 266 38.35 46.45 15.77
N ALA A 267 37.33 47.15 15.23
CA ALA A 267 37.31 48.60 14.98
C ALA A 267 35.85 49.17 15.00
N PRO A 268 35.61 50.48 15.24
CA PRO A 268 34.65 51.00 16.24
C PRO A 268 33.29 51.55 15.70
N PRO A 269 32.33 51.90 16.58
CA PRO A 269 30.96 52.28 16.21
C PRO A 269 30.79 53.78 15.87
N THR A 270 29.98 54.05 14.84
CA THR A 270 29.52 55.41 14.49
C THR A 270 28.14 55.69 15.10
N LYS A 271 28.06 56.85 15.75
CA LYS A 271 26.99 57.43 16.57
C LYS A 271 26.25 58.49 15.76
N VAL A 272 24.92 58.40 15.61
CA VAL A 272 24.00 59.48 15.16
C VAL A 272 22.60 59.10 15.64
N GLU A 273 21.64 59.93 16.03
CA GLU A 273 21.51 61.27 16.64
C GLU A 273 19.98 61.42 16.85
N LYS A 274 19.57 62.23 17.81
CA LYS A 274 18.24 62.25 18.45
C LYS A 274 17.37 63.41 17.91
N ALA A 275 16.03 63.26 18.08
CA ALA A 275 14.99 64.30 18.30
C ALA A 275 14.05 64.66 17.11
N PRO A 276 12.85 65.27 17.32
CA PRO A 276 12.14 65.63 18.57
C PRO A 276 10.64 65.20 18.65
N GLU A 277 10.07 65.45 19.83
CA GLU A 277 8.73 65.19 20.36
C GLU A 277 7.54 65.87 19.64
N ALA A 278 6.36 65.26 19.75
CA ALA A 278 5.06 65.91 19.61
C ALA A 278 4.16 65.65 20.85
N LYS A 279 3.43 66.70 21.24
CA LYS A 279 2.66 66.93 22.49
C LYS A 279 1.46 65.99 22.75
N PRO A 280 0.96 65.93 24.02
CA PRO A 280 0.04 64.91 24.51
C PRO A 280 -1.45 65.20 24.29
N SER A 281 -2.24 64.13 24.16
CA SER A 281 -3.71 64.09 24.21
C SER A 281 -4.14 63.25 25.44
N PRO A 282 -5.24 63.61 26.15
CA PRO A 282 -5.57 63.04 27.47
C PRO A 282 -5.95 61.55 27.45
N PRO A 283 -5.67 60.79 28.52
CA PRO A 283 -5.67 59.33 28.50
C PRO A 283 -7.06 58.70 28.67
N PRO A 284 -7.42 57.69 27.86
CA PRO A 284 -8.39 56.68 28.24
C PRO A 284 -7.81 55.78 29.34
N LYS A 285 -8.65 55.40 30.31
CA LYS A 285 -8.31 54.52 31.42
C LYS A 285 -8.07 53.10 30.90
N VAL A 286 -6.84 52.82 30.47
CA VAL A 286 -6.38 51.52 29.99
C VAL A 286 -6.05 50.63 31.20
N GLU A 287 -6.78 49.53 31.30
CA GLU A 287 -6.50 48.37 32.12
C GLU A 287 -5.08 47.88 31.81
N ARG A 288 -4.19 47.92 32.81
CA ARG A 288 -2.75 47.63 32.64
C ARG A 288 -2.57 46.19 32.15
N ALA A 289 -2.21 46.06 30.88
CA ALA A 289 -1.60 44.87 30.34
C ALA A 289 -0.36 44.50 31.19
N PRO A 290 -0.11 43.20 31.44
CA PRO A 290 1.02 42.75 32.23
C PRO A 290 2.33 43.32 31.67
N GLU A 291 3.14 43.91 32.54
CA GLU A 291 4.45 44.46 32.19
C GLU A 291 5.27 43.41 31.44
N ALA A 292 5.54 43.70 30.17
CA ALA A 292 6.33 42.85 29.30
C ALA A 292 7.71 42.65 29.94
N LYS A 293 8.06 41.39 30.23
CA LYS A 293 9.39 41.02 30.70
C LYS A 293 10.45 41.60 29.73
N PRO A 294 11.59 42.08 30.25
CA PRO A 294 12.65 42.64 29.43
C PRO A 294 13.04 41.65 28.32
N SER A 295 12.84 42.07 27.08
CA SER A 295 13.25 41.32 25.89
C SER A 295 14.76 41.39 25.81
N LEU A 296 15.42 40.24 26.01
CA LEU A 296 16.87 40.13 25.81
C LEU A 296 17.15 40.39 24.33
N GLU A 297 17.87 41.47 24.05
CA GLU A 297 18.27 41.86 22.70
C GLU A 297 19.32 40.87 22.19
N ILE A 298 18.90 39.93 21.33
CA ILE A 298 19.78 38.94 20.71
C ILE A 298 20.43 39.58 19.48
N ASP A 299 21.76 39.57 19.42
CA ASP A 299 22.53 40.02 18.27
C ASP A 299 22.41 39.01 17.11
N LYS A 300 21.50 39.31 16.17
CA LYS A 300 21.15 38.43 15.04
C LYS A 300 22.31 38.21 14.06
N SER A 301 23.26 39.14 13.98
CA SER A 301 24.40 39.09 13.06
C SER A 301 25.37 37.95 13.37
N LYS A 302 25.39 37.48 14.63
CA LYS A 302 26.22 36.36 15.07
C LYS A 302 25.63 34.99 14.74
N ILE A 303 24.36 34.94 14.30
CA ILE A 303 23.65 33.69 14.03
C ILE A 303 23.81 33.35 12.54
N LYS A 304 24.57 32.28 12.30
CA LYS A 304 24.85 31.71 10.99
C LYS A 304 23.73 30.76 10.58
N ILE A 305 22.97 31.12 9.54
CA ILE A 305 21.82 30.33 9.07
C ILE A 305 22.12 29.72 7.71
N GLN A 306 21.75 28.44 7.54
CA GLN A 306 21.66 27.79 6.24
C GLN A 306 20.18 27.57 5.90
N VAL A 307 19.78 27.95 4.69
CA VAL A 307 18.42 27.77 4.19
C VAL A 307 18.42 26.63 3.18
N LEU A 308 17.64 25.59 3.45
CA LEU A 308 17.53 24.40 2.60
C LEU A 308 16.13 24.31 1.99
N ASN A 309 16.05 24.11 0.67
CA ASN A 309 14.80 23.95 -0.05
C ASN A 309 14.33 22.49 0.01
N GLY A 310 13.26 22.23 0.76
CA GLY A 310 12.71 20.90 0.96
C GLY A 310 11.36 20.63 0.31
N ASN A 311 10.82 21.55 -0.51
CA ASN A 311 9.46 21.44 -1.06
C ASN A 311 9.41 21.30 -2.60
N GLY A 312 10.56 21.25 -3.26
CA GLY A 312 10.66 21.11 -4.71
C GLY A 312 10.32 22.37 -5.52
N VAL A 313 10.02 23.50 -4.88
CA VAL A 313 9.71 24.76 -5.57
C VAL A 313 11.02 25.52 -5.82
N ALA A 314 11.42 25.63 -7.08
CA ALA A 314 12.66 26.31 -7.47
C ALA A 314 12.67 27.77 -7.00
N GLY A 315 13.77 28.19 -6.35
CA GLY A 315 13.97 29.56 -5.88
C GLY A 315 13.34 29.90 -4.53
N GLU A 316 12.56 29.01 -3.91
CA GLU A 316 11.87 29.30 -2.65
C GLU A 316 12.86 29.54 -1.49
N ALA A 317 13.94 28.75 -1.41
CA ALA A 317 14.98 28.96 -0.40
C ALA A 317 15.70 30.32 -0.56
N ALA A 318 15.89 30.80 -1.79
CA ALA A 318 16.47 32.12 -2.02
C ALA A 318 15.53 33.24 -1.54
N ARG A 319 14.23 33.13 -1.83
CA ARG A 319 13.22 34.08 -1.33
C ARG A 319 13.20 34.17 0.19
N ILE A 320 13.28 33.02 0.88
CA ILE A 320 13.32 32.98 2.35
C ILE A 320 14.64 33.55 2.89
N ALA A 321 15.76 33.27 2.23
CA ALA A 321 17.06 33.84 2.60
C ALA A 321 17.05 35.37 2.52
N ASP A 322 16.42 35.97 1.51
CA ASP A 322 16.30 37.43 1.39
C ASP A 322 15.50 38.05 2.55
N VAL A 323 14.40 37.40 2.97
CA VAL A 323 13.59 37.84 4.11
C VAL A 323 14.39 37.78 5.41
N LEU A 324 15.15 36.71 5.63
CA LEU A 324 15.99 36.54 6.82
C LEU A 324 17.16 37.54 6.83
N LYS A 325 17.79 37.78 5.67
CA LYS A 325 18.84 38.78 5.52
C LYS A 325 18.32 40.19 5.81
N GLY A 326 17.14 40.54 5.31
CA GLY A 326 16.45 41.81 5.62
C GLY A 326 16.07 41.95 7.10
N SER A 327 15.97 40.82 7.82
CA SER A 327 15.71 40.78 9.27
C SER A 327 16.98 40.87 10.13
N GLY A 328 18.16 40.96 9.52
CA GLY A 328 19.46 41.13 10.17
C GLY A 328 20.22 39.83 10.48
N PHE A 329 19.83 38.69 9.90
CA PHE A 329 20.55 37.42 10.07
C PHE A 329 21.68 37.23 9.04
N ASP A 330 22.74 36.48 9.41
CA ASP A 330 23.85 36.11 8.52
C ASP A 330 23.54 34.78 7.80
N ILE A 331 23.35 34.83 6.48
CA ILE A 331 23.05 33.65 5.65
C ILE A 331 24.34 33.06 5.10
N GLN A 332 24.69 31.86 5.56
CA GLN A 332 25.91 31.16 5.13
C GLN A 332 25.74 30.43 3.81
N ALA A 333 24.58 29.80 3.61
CA ALA A 333 24.34 28.94 2.46
C ALA A 333 22.85 28.84 2.11
N ILE A 334 22.59 28.73 0.82
CA ILE A 334 21.29 28.47 0.22
C ILE A 334 21.49 27.24 -0.67
N ALA A 335 20.74 26.17 -0.42
CA ALA A 335 20.85 24.92 -1.18
C ALA A 335 19.51 24.18 -1.20
N ASP A 336 19.43 23.11 -1.98
CA ASP A 336 18.33 22.15 -1.88
C ASP A 336 18.60 21.18 -0.72
N ALA A 337 17.53 20.71 -0.07
CA ALA A 337 17.63 19.69 0.95
C ALA A 337 17.93 18.31 0.32
N ASP A 338 18.29 17.35 1.16
CA ASP A 338 18.48 15.95 0.77
C ASP A 338 17.18 15.26 0.30
N TYR A 339 16.03 15.87 0.60
CA TYR A 339 14.71 15.41 0.22
C TYR A 339 13.80 16.60 -0.13
N ASP A 340 13.05 16.49 -1.21
CA ASP A 340 12.27 17.56 -1.84
C ASP A 340 10.77 17.53 -1.47
N ALA A 341 10.36 16.67 -0.54
CA ALA A 341 8.97 16.52 -0.11
C ALA A 341 8.80 16.60 1.42
N TYR A 342 9.45 17.57 2.06
CA TYR A 342 9.17 17.90 3.47
C TYR A 342 7.80 18.60 3.60
N PRO A 343 6.87 18.05 4.40
CA PRO A 343 5.52 18.62 4.52
C PRO A 343 5.46 19.88 5.40
N HIS A 344 6.51 20.15 6.19
CA HIS A 344 6.59 21.25 7.14
C HIS A 344 7.97 21.90 7.12
N THR A 345 8.03 23.15 7.56
CA THR A 345 9.30 23.85 7.79
C THR A 345 9.93 23.35 9.08
N PHE A 346 11.17 22.89 9.00
CA PHE A 346 11.96 22.41 10.14
C PHE A 346 13.10 23.39 10.44
N ILE A 347 13.25 23.77 11.71
CA ILE A 347 14.41 24.52 12.19
C ILE A 347 15.30 23.54 12.95
N ARG A 348 16.50 23.28 12.44
CA ARG A 348 17.52 22.46 13.09
C ARG A 348 18.65 23.36 13.60
N HIS A 349 19.16 23.05 14.78
CA HIS A 349 20.29 23.76 15.38
C HIS A 349 21.25 22.75 15.99
N LYS A 350 22.52 23.13 16.15
CA LYS A 350 23.47 22.24 16.83
C LYS A 350 23.16 22.21 18.33
N PRO A 351 23.32 21.05 18.99
CA PRO A 351 23.22 20.97 20.45
C PRO A 351 24.13 21.99 21.13
N GLY A 352 23.64 22.67 22.16
CA GLY A 352 24.38 23.72 22.88
C GLY A 352 24.44 25.07 22.15
N GLN A 353 24.10 25.12 20.86
CA GLN A 353 23.93 26.36 20.12
C GLN A 353 22.53 26.96 20.30
N GLY A 354 21.62 26.22 20.98
CA GLY A 354 21.26 26.49 22.38
C GLY A 354 19.78 26.44 22.84
N ASP A 355 19.31 27.45 23.57
CA ASP A 355 18.20 27.38 24.52
C ASP A 355 16.78 27.57 23.95
N GLY A 356 16.57 27.32 22.65
CA GLY A 356 15.25 27.37 22.00
C GLY A 356 14.68 28.78 21.81
N ARG A 357 15.32 29.84 22.33
CA ARG A 357 14.79 31.22 22.26
C ARG A 357 14.78 31.82 20.85
N TRP A 358 15.64 31.38 19.93
CA TRP A 358 15.59 31.82 18.52
C TRP A 358 14.35 31.37 17.78
N SER A 359 13.71 30.27 18.18
CA SER A 359 12.46 29.85 17.55
C SER A 359 11.37 30.91 17.68
N ALA A 360 11.45 31.76 18.71
CA ALA A 360 10.54 32.89 18.92
C ALA A 360 10.97 34.19 18.20
N SER A 361 12.22 34.31 17.76
CA SER A 361 12.73 35.53 17.10
C SER A 361 12.75 35.45 15.57
N ILE A 362 12.56 34.26 15.00
CA ILE A 362 12.34 34.09 13.56
C ILE A 362 10.92 34.61 13.27
N PRO A 363 10.74 35.53 12.30
CA PRO A 363 9.41 35.99 11.88
C PRO A 363 8.52 34.77 11.63
N SER A 364 7.26 34.80 12.08
CA SER A 364 6.35 33.65 11.98
C SER A 364 6.27 33.15 10.54
N LEU A 365 7.08 32.13 10.22
CA LEU A 365 7.02 31.45 8.95
C LEU A 365 5.78 30.56 8.98
N PRO A 366 4.88 30.67 7.98
CA PRO A 366 3.67 29.86 7.96
C PRO A 366 4.04 28.37 8.03
N GLY A 367 3.45 27.64 8.99
CA GLY A 367 3.60 26.18 9.12
C GLY A 367 4.87 25.68 9.84
N CYS A 368 5.56 26.51 10.62
CA CYS A 368 6.81 26.11 11.28
C CYS A 368 6.57 25.26 12.56
N SER A 369 7.29 24.13 12.69
CA SER A 369 7.35 23.33 13.93
C SER A 369 8.82 23.20 14.39
N SER A 370 9.10 23.50 15.66
CA SER A 370 10.46 23.41 16.23
C SER A 370 10.76 21.98 16.68
N TRP A 371 11.86 21.41 16.22
CA TRP A 371 12.39 20.13 16.69
C TRP A 371 13.80 20.34 17.25
N GLY A 372 14.07 19.76 18.42
CA GLY A 372 15.35 19.82 19.12
C GLY A 372 16.31 18.73 18.68
#